data_AF-A0A2D2DIL8-F1
#
_entry.id   AF-A0A2D2DIL8-F1
#
_cell.length_a   1.000
_cell.length_b   1.000
_cell.length_c   1.000
_cell.angle_alpha   90.00
_cell.angle_beta   90.00
_cell.angle_gamma   90.00
#
_symmetry.space_group_name_H-M   'P 1'
#
loop_
_entity.id
_entity.type
_entity.pdbx_description
1 polymer ?
#
loop_
_entity_poly.entity_id
_entity_poly.type
_entity_poly.pdbx_seq_one_letter_code
_entity_poly.pdbx_strand_id
1 'polypeptide(L)'
;MDKYLQMEKLRDTFMTACDLIGSGNYEAALEALVWIHDNPIPDLLPSEMFRRIYGFQTWGQLAFIYPPAKQRMEDLLAKKIEVAEKNAPSKSIRADIGRMQEILASEMFVLPK
;
A
#
# COMPACT_ATOMS: atom_id res chain seq x y z
N MET A 1 19.53 13.15 3.38
CA MET A 1 19.43 12.15 2.29
C MET A 1 18.71 12.79 1.14
N ASP A 2 19.30 12.79 -0.06
CA ASP A 2 18.72 13.40 -1.27
C ASP A 2 17.32 12.82 -1.57
N LYS A 3 16.36 13.66 -2.00
CA LYS A 3 15.02 13.21 -2.44
C LYS A 3 15.12 12.24 -3.62
N TYR A 4 16.13 12.40 -4.48
CA TYR A 4 16.41 11.48 -5.57
C TYR A 4 16.76 10.09 -5.05
N LEU A 5 17.72 10.00 -4.12
CA LEU A 5 18.14 8.74 -3.50
C LEU A 5 16.99 8.07 -2.71
N GLN A 6 16.11 8.86 -2.10
CA GLN A 6 14.90 8.33 -1.45
C GLN A 6 13.91 7.72 -2.46
N MET A 7 13.74 8.34 -3.62
CA MET A 7 12.88 7.80 -4.69
C MET A 7 13.48 6.53 -5.29
N GLU A 8 14.80 6.46 -5.46
CA GLU A 8 15.48 5.22 -5.86
C GLU A 8 15.22 4.10 -4.86
N LYS A 9 15.38 4.38 -3.56
CA LYS A 9 15.09 3.40 -2.51
C LYS A 9 13.62 2.93 -2.55
N LEU A 10 12.66 3.83 -2.77
CA LEU A 10 11.25 3.46 -2.93
C LEU A 10 11.03 2.53 -4.12
N ARG A 11 11.63 2.85 -5.28
CA ARG A 11 11.56 2.02 -6.48
C ARG A 11 12.20 0.65 -6.26
N ASP A 12 13.38 0.61 -5.69
CA ASP A 12 14.13 -0.65 -5.51
C ASP A 12 13.44 -1.56 -4.48
N THR A 13 12.85 -0.96 -3.43
CA THR A 13 12.01 -1.71 -2.47
C THR A 13 10.75 -2.26 -3.14
N PHE A 14 10.13 -1.50 -4.05
CA PHE A 14 8.98 -1.97 -4.81
C PHE A 14 9.35 -3.13 -5.75
N MET A 15 10.47 -3.04 -6.47
CA MET A 15 10.95 -4.14 -7.30
C MET A 15 11.22 -5.39 -6.47
N THR A 16 11.83 -5.22 -5.29
CA THR A 16 12.05 -6.31 -4.33
C THR A 16 10.73 -6.94 -3.89
N ALA A 17 9.69 -6.14 -3.60
CA ALA A 17 8.37 -6.67 -3.27
C ALA A 17 7.80 -7.52 -4.41
N CYS A 18 7.89 -7.06 -5.66
CA CYS A 18 7.44 -7.80 -6.83
C CYS A 18 8.19 -9.13 -7.01
N ASP A 19 9.52 -9.14 -6.85
CA ASP A 19 10.34 -10.35 -6.96
C ASP A 19 10.00 -11.37 -5.84
N LEU A 20 9.73 -10.87 -4.62
CA LEU A 20 9.29 -11.69 -3.49
C LEU A 20 7.89 -12.30 -3.75
N ILE A 21 6.96 -11.55 -4.36
CA ILE A 21 5.66 -12.10 -4.79
C ILE A 21 5.87 -13.20 -5.84
N GLY A 22 6.70 -12.95 -6.86
CA GLY A 22 6.98 -13.91 -7.93
C GLY A 22 7.63 -15.20 -7.45
N SER A 23 8.43 -15.13 -6.37
CA SER A 23 9.07 -16.29 -5.73
C SER A 23 8.24 -16.97 -4.65
N GLY A 24 7.03 -16.48 -4.37
CA GLY A 24 6.14 -17.04 -3.35
C GLY A 24 6.45 -16.63 -1.91
N ASN A 25 7.41 -15.72 -1.69
CA ASN A 25 7.75 -15.22 -0.36
C ASN A 25 6.82 -14.06 0.05
N TYR A 26 5.55 -14.40 0.28
CA TYR A 26 4.47 -13.44 0.48
C TYR A 26 4.58 -12.62 1.77
N GLU A 27 5.15 -13.18 2.83
CA GLU A 27 5.37 -12.46 4.09
C GLU A 27 6.39 -11.33 3.91
N ALA A 28 7.56 -11.63 3.33
CA ALA A 28 8.57 -10.61 3.06
C ALA A 28 8.08 -9.59 2.03
N ALA A 29 7.30 -10.01 1.02
CA ALA A 29 6.66 -9.10 0.09
C ALA A 29 5.71 -8.11 0.80
N LEU A 30 4.90 -8.61 1.74
CA LEU A 30 4.01 -7.78 2.54
C LEU A 30 4.80 -6.78 3.40
N GLU A 31 5.91 -7.19 4.02
CA GLU A 31 6.78 -6.30 4.79
C GLU A 31 7.35 -5.16 3.92
N ALA A 32 7.81 -5.47 2.72
CA ALA A 32 8.31 -4.46 1.77
C ALA A 32 7.22 -3.47 1.35
N LEU A 33 5.99 -3.95 1.10
CA LEU A 33 4.84 -3.09 0.75
C LEU A 33 4.40 -2.20 1.92
N VAL A 34 4.42 -2.73 3.15
CA VAL A 34 4.20 -1.93 4.38
C VAL A 34 5.30 -0.88 4.53
N TRP A 35 6.56 -1.22 4.26
CA TRP A 35 7.65 -0.25 4.32
C TRP A 35 7.45 0.91 3.33
N ILE A 36 7.05 0.62 2.08
CA ILE A 36 6.71 1.65 1.09
C ILE A 36 5.57 2.54 1.59
N HIS A 37 4.59 1.97 2.30
CA HIS A 37 3.51 2.73 2.90
C HIS A 37 3.99 3.70 3.98
N ASP A 38 4.84 3.22 4.89
CA ASP A 38 5.26 3.93 6.10
C ASP A 38 6.39 4.95 5.86
N ASN A 39 7.03 4.92 4.68
CA ASN A 39 8.17 5.78 4.34
C ASN A 39 7.86 6.72 3.15
N PRO A 40 6.84 7.59 3.24
CA PRO A 40 6.61 8.60 2.21
C PRO A 40 7.75 9.63 2.20
N ILE A 41 8.05 10.20 1.05
CA ILE A 41 8.94 11.36 0.93
C ILE A 41 8.09 12.63 1.12
N PRO A 42 8.29 13.40 2.20
CA PRO A 42 7.49 14.59 2.47
C PRO A 42 7.61 15.62 1.34
N ASP A 43 6.48 16.28 1.06
CA ASP A 43 6.36 17.35 0.08
C ASP A 43 6.84 16.96 -1.32
N LEU A 44 6.70 15.67 -1.67
CA LEU A 44 7.02 15.15 -2.99
C LEU A 44 5.81 14.37 -3.53
N LEU A 45 4.99 15.06 -4.31
CA LEU A 45 3.79 14.49 -4.94
C LEU A 45 4.05 13.15 -5.68
N PRO A 46 5.16 12.99 -6.44
CA PRO A 46 5.51 11.70 -7.03
C PRO A 46 5.60 10.53 -6.04
N SER A 47 6.13 10.76 -4.83
CA SER A 47 6.23 9.72 -3.80
C SER A 47 4.85 9.31 -3.28
N GLU A 48 3.96 10.28 -3.05
CA GLU A 48 2.60 9.98 -2.63
C GLU A 48 1.81 9.21 -3.70
N MET A 49 1.96 9.63 -4.96
CA MET A 49 1.36 8.93 -6.09
C MET A 49 1.92 7.52 -6.22
N PHE A 50 3.25 7.36 -6.09
CA PHE A 50 3.90 6.06 -6.19
C PHE A 50 3.35 5.07 -5.15
N ARG A 51 3.25 5.49 -3.89
CA ARG A 51 2.69 4.67 -2.81
C ARG A 51 1.24 4.26 -3.08
N ARG A 52 0.39 5.16 -3.58
CA ARG A 52 -1.04 4.85 -3.83
C ARG A 52 -1.27 4.01 -5.09
N ILE A 53 -0.56 4.33 -6.17
CA ILE A 53 -0.76 3.69 -7.47
C ILE A 53 -0.08 2.32 -7.50
N TYR A 54 1.16 2.23 -7.04
CA TYR A 54 1.94 1.00 -7.08
C TYR A 54 1.86 0.25 -5.76
N GLY A 55 2.20 0.90 -4.64
CA GLY A 55 2.24 0.25 -3.32
C GLY A 55 0.91 -0.39 -2.92
N PHE A 56 -0.17 0.40 -2.84
CA PHE A 56 -1.49 -0.14 -2.48
C PHE A 56 -2.05 -1.11 -3.52
N GLN A 57 -1.88 -0.84 -4.83
CA GLN A 57 -2.39 -1.76 -5.85
C GLN A 57 -1.72 -3.13 -5.77
N THR A 58 -0.39 -3.18 -5.65
CA THR A 58 0.35 -4.44 -5.54
C THR A 58 0.05 -5.14 -4.21
N TRP A 59 -0.16 -4.40 -3.13
CA TRP A 59 -0.67 -4.98 -1.90
C TRP A 59 -2.08 -5.57 -2.09
N GLY A 60 -2.97 -4.90 -2.81
CA GLY A 60 -4.28 -5.45 -3.19
C GLY A 60 -4.17 -6.77 -3.95
N GLN A 61 -3.25 -6.86 -4.91
CA GLN A 61 -2.96 -8.08 -5.65
C GLN A 61 -2.43 -9.19 -4.73
N LEU A 62 -1.52 -8.87 -3.81
CA LEU A 62 -1.01 -9.82 -2.83
C LEU A 62 -2.12 -10.31 -1.89
N ALA A 63 -2.99 -9.40 -1.43
CA ALA A 63 -4.10 -9.70 -0.54
C ALA A 63 -5.09 -10.71 -1.14
N PHE A 64 -5.19 -10.80 -2.48
CA PHE A 64 -6.01 -11.81 -3.14
C PHE A 64 -5.49 -13.24 -2.94
N ILE A 65 -4.16 -13.43 -3.00
CA ILE A 65 -3.53 -14.75 -2.93
C ILE A 65 -2.96 -15.08 -1.54
N TYR A 66 -2.79 -14.08 -0.69
CA TYR A 66 -2.22 -14.19 0.65
C TYR A 66 -3.13 -13.49 1.68
N PRO A 67 -4.02 -14.25 2.36
CA PRO A 67 -5.01 -13.69 3.28
C PRO A 67 -4.45 -12.75 4.38
N PRO A 68 -3.25 -12.99 4.96
CA PRO A 68 -2.67 -12.07 5.93
C PRO A 68 -2.42 -10.66 5.37
N ALA A 69 -2.13 -10.53 4.07
CA ALA A 69 -2.01 -9.21 3.44
C ALA A 69 -3.36 -8.48 3.38
N LYS A 70 -4.47 -9.20 3.15
CA LYS A 70 -5.81 -8.62 3.21
C LYS A 70 -6.13 -8.08 4.60
N GLN A 71 -5.95 -8.91 5.63
CA GLN A 71 -6.19 -8.53 7.02
C GLN A 71 -5.36 -7.29 7.40
N ARG A 72 -4.07 -7.27 7.04
CA ARG A 72 -3.18 -6.14 7.31
C ARG A 72 -3.66 -4.84 6.63
N MET A 73 -4.22 -4.93 5.43
CA MET A 73 -4.80 -3.78 4.72
C MET A 73 -6.09 -3.30 5.39
N GLU A 74 -6.96 -4.21 5.81
CA GLU A 74 -8.19 -3.90 6.56
C GLU A 74 -7.88 -3.21 7.90
N ASP A 75 -6.90 -3.71 8.65
CA ASP A 75 -6.43 -3.11 9.90
C ASP A 75 -5.89 -1.69 9.68
N LEU A 76 -5.12 -1.49 8.62
CA LEU A 76 -4.59 -0.18 8.26
C LEU A 76 -5.70 0.78 7.84
N LEU A 77 -6.70 0.30 7.10
CA LEU A 77 -7.86 1.10 6.70
C LEU A 77 -8.65 1.54 7.93
N ALA A 78 -8.95 0.62 8.86
CA ALA A 78 -9.65 0.92 10.10
C ALA A 78 -8.93 2.00 10.91
N LYS A 79 -7.61 1.88 11.08
CA LYS A 79 -6.79 2.91 11.75
C LYS A 79 -6.85 4.27 11.06
N LYS A 80 -6.79 4.31 9.72
CA LYS A 80 -6.88 5.56 8.96
C LYS A 80 -8.26 6.22 9.09
N ILE A 81 -9.33 5.43 9.08
CA ILE A 81 -10.70 5.92 9.30
C ILE A 81 -10.83 6.51 10.71
N GLU A 82 -10.37 5.79 11.74
CA GLU A 82 -10.42 6.28 13.12
C GLU A 82 -9.67 7.62 13.29
N VAL A 83 -8.49 7.74 12.68
CA VAL A 83 -7.71 8.99 12.69
C VAL A 83 -8.44 10.12 11.95
N ALA A 84 -9.12 9.80 10.85
CA ALA A 84 -9.90 10.73 10.04
C ALA A 84 -11.20 11.19 10.71
N GLU A 85 -11.75 10.41 11.63
CA GLU A 85 -12.93 10.77 12.43
C GLU A 85 -12.53 11.66 13.62
N LYS A 86 -11.41 11.35 14.28
CA LYS A 86 -10.91 12.10 15.45
C LYS A 86 -10.33 13.47 15.08
N ASN A 87 -9.82 13.64 13.86
CA ASN A 87 -9.17 14.86 13.39
C ASN A 87 -9.78 15.29 12.06
N ALA A 88 -9.73 16.57 11.71
CA ALA A 88 -10.08 17.00 10.36
C ALA A 88 -9.15 16.30 9.33
N PRO A 89 -9.66 15.39 8.48
CA PRO A 89 -8.78 14.54 7.69
C PRO A 89 -8.11 15.33 6.57
N SER A 90 -6.81 15.12 6.41
CA SER A 90 -6.07 15.70 5.30
C SER A 90 -6.57 15.15 3.95
N LYS A 91 -6.32 15.88 2.86
CA LYS A 91 -6.62 15.37 1.50
C LYS A 91 -5.91 14.05 1.23
N SER A 92 -4.69 13.89 1.74
CA SER A 92 -3.88 12.68 1.60
C SER A 92 -4.52 11.47 2.30
N ILE A 93 -5.01 11.64 3.55
CA ILE A 93 -5.69 10.56 4.29
C ILE A 93 -6.98 10.13 3.58
N ARG A 94 -7.79 11.08 3.10
CA ARG A 94 -9.01 10.75 2.34
C ARG A 94 -8.73 9.96 1.07
N ALA A 95 -7.68 10.35 0.33
CA ALA A 95 -7.27 9.64 -0.88
C ALA A 95 -6.80 8.20 -0.57
N ASP A 96 -6.10 8.00 0.54
CA ASP A 96 -5.70 6.65 0.98
C ASP A 96 -6.90 5.78 1.32
N ILE A 97 -7.81 6.29 2.14
CA ILE A 97 -9.03 5.57 2.56
C ILE A 97 -9.83 5.14 1.32
N GLY A 98 -10.11 6.08 0.41
CA GLY A 98 -10.87 5.77 -0.81
C GLY A 98 -10.18 4.73 -1.66
N ARG A 99 -8.85 4.82 -1.82
CA ARG A 99 -8.09 3.85 -2.61
C ARG A 99 -8.09 2.45 -1.98
N MET A 100 -7.90 2.35 -0.67
CA MET A 100 -7.92 1.07 0.04
C MET A 100 -9.31 0.43 0.02
N GLN A 101 -10.37 1.23 0.17
CA GLN A 101 -11.76 0.76 0.04
C GLN A 101 -12.04 0.22 -1.37
N GLU A 102 -11.62 0.95 -2.42
CA GLU A 102 -11.76 0.50 -3.80
C GLU A 102 -11.07 -0.84 -4.04
N ILE A 103 -9.84 -1.01 -3.54
CA ILE A 103 -9.09 -2.25 -3.67
C ILE A 103 -9.82 -3.39 -2.95
N LEU A 104 -10.18 -3.22 -1.68
CA LEU A 104 -10.84 -4.26 -0.87
C LEU A 104 -12.24 -4.62 -1.38
N ALA A 105 -12.93 -3.68 -2.01
CA ALA A 105 -14.23 -3.90 -2.65
C ALA A 105 -14.11 -4.47 -4.08
N SER A 106 -12.92 -4.49 -4.66
CA SER A 106 -12.69 -4.98 -6.03
C SER A 106 -13.09 -6.44 -6.16
N GLU A 107 -13.63 -6.80 -7.33
CA GLU A 107 -13.95 -8.18 -7.73
C GLU A 107 -12.72 -9.10 -7.69
N MET A 108 -11.51 -8.56 -7.55
CA MET A 108 -10.35 -9.35 -7.16
C MET A 108 -10.64 -10.22 -5.93
N PHE A 109 -11.49 -9.82 -4.99
CA PHE A 109 -11.85 -10.63 -3.81
C PHE A 109 -13.13 -11.45 -3.96
N VAL A 110 -13.77 -11.41 -5.13
CA VAL A 110 -15.00 -12.15 -5.44
C VAL A 110 -14.60 -13.28 -6.40
N LEU A 111 -14.59 -14.52 -5.89
CA LEU A 111 -14.20 -15.72 -6.64
C LEU A 111 -14.78 -15.78 -8.06
N PRO A 112 -14.07 -16.34 -9.05
CA PRO A 112 -14.66 -16.67 -10.34
C PRO A 112 -15.79 -17.68 -10.13
N LYS A 113 -16.89 -17.48 -10.86
CA LYS A 113 -17.97 -18.48 -11.03
C LYS A 113 -17.46 -19.74 -11.70
#